data_AF-A0A2G5VC67-F1
#
_entry.id   AF-A0A2G5VC67-F1
#
_cell.length_a   1.000
_cell.length_b   1.000
_cell.length_c   1.000
_cell.angle_alpha   90.00
_cell.angle_beta   90.00
_cell.angle_gamma   90.00
#
_symmetry.space_group_name_H-M   'P 1'
#
loop_
_entity.id
_entity.type
_entity.pdbx_description
1 polymer ?
#
loop_
_entity_poly.entity_id
_entity_poly.type
_entity_poly.pdbx_seq_one_letter_code
_entity_poly.pdbx_strand_id
1 'polypeptide(L)'
;MNEWIANGPKIGMELTGDIRNTCSWQLIEDEVWIKKRMYSKKYKYDGKRVKPDKRFPNTLYSMSTPRTNDTELQMSLIKNESIDFQFQMHLKIQPSGTAIPERFDSMYWELKSWETRKMCQTVECQCIFGVILFAFIYVLILVSIISFLMWFDSPSVKLNV
;
A
#
# COMPACT_ATOMS: atom_id res chain seq x y z
N MET A 1 -1.41 -11.91 23.79
CA MET A 1 -0.84 -10.62 23.35
C MET A 1 -0.42 -9.69 24.51
N ASN A 2 -0.40 -10.14 25.78
CA ASN A 2 -0.14 -9.26 26.95
C ASN A 2 0.98 -9.71 27.90
N GLU A 3 1.66 -10.84 27.67
CA GLU A 3 2.74 -11.30 28.59
C GLU A 3 4.09 -10.59 28.38
N TRP A 4 4.30 -9.98 27.21
CA TRP A 4 5.59 -9.42 26.78
C TRP A 4 5.86 -8.01 27.32
N ILE A 5 4.81 -7.29 27.73
CA ILE A 5 4.93 -5.98 28.38
C ILE A 5 5.45 -6.15 29.83
N ALA A 6 5.20 -7.30 30.47
CA ALA A 6 5.45 -7.51 31.89
C ALA A 6 6.93 -7.74 32.25
N ASN A 7 7.76 -8.27 31.34
CA ASN A 7 9.09 -8.78 31.69
C ASN A 7 10.28 -7.83 31.46
N GLY A 8 10.05 -6.53 31.26
CA GLY A 8 11.15 -5.53 31.20
C GLY A 8 12.24 -5.90 30.18
N PRO A 9 11.96 -5.82 28.87
CA PRO A 9 12.81 -6.45 27.88
C PRO A 9 14.14 -5.69 27.72
N LYS A 10 15.23 -6.46 27.62
CA LYS A 10 16.63 -5.98 27.69
C LYS A 10 17.15 -5.54 26.31
N ILE A 11 18.18 -4.69 26.32
CA ILE A 11 18.92 -4.33 25.09
C ILE A 11 19.53 -5.60 24.46
N GLY A 12 19.40 -5.74 23.14
CA GLY A 12 19.86 -6.90 22.39
C GLY A 12 18.84 -8.04 22.32
N MET A 13 17.67 -7.90 22.93
CA MET A 13 16.60 -8.88 22.84
C MET A 13 15.92 -8.82 21.47
N GLU A 14 15.91 -9.96 20.76
CA GLU A 14 15.21 -10.18 19.50
C GLU A 14 14.07 -11.17 19.73
N LEU A 15 12.90 -10.89 19.16
CA LEU A 15 11.71 -11.71 19.26
C LEU A 15 11.06 -11.83 17.89
N THR A 16 10.63 -13.03 17.55
CA THR A 16 9.82 -13.32 16.37
C THR A 16 8.48 -13.88 16.79
N GLY A 17 7.43 -13.48 16.09
CA GLY A 17 6.09 -14.00 16.31
C GLY A 17 5.35 -14.12 14.99
N ASP A 18 4.85 -15.32 14.71
CA ASP A 18 4.09 -15.55 13.50
C ASP A 18 2.69 -14.98 13.63
N ILE A 19 2.20 -14.38 12.53
CA ILE A 19 0.84 -13.87 12.44
C ILE A 19 0.03 -14.95 11.75
N ARG A 20 -0.82 -15.61 12.53
CA ARG A 20 -1.72 -16.64 12.02
C ARG A 20 -2.75 -15.99 11.11
N ASN A 21 -2.81 -16.45 9.86
CA ASN A 21 -3.85 -16.02 8.94
C ASN A 21 -5.10 -16.90 9.12
N THR A 22 -6.28 -16.29 9.11
CA THR A 22 -7.56 -17.00 9.15
C THR A 22 -8.09 -17.35 7.76
N CYS A 23 -7.71 -16.63 6.69
CA CYS A 23 -8.20 -16.86 5.31
C CYS A 23 -7.18 -16.45 4.23
N SER A 24 -6.86 -17.35 3.29
CA SER A 24 -5.90 -17.10 2.19
C SER A 24 -6.33 -16.03 1.18
N TRP A 25 -7.63 -15.75 1.04
CA TRP A 25 -8.14 -14.74 0.11
C TRP A 25 -7.96 -13.29 0.60
N GLN A 26 -7.60 -13.09 1.89
CA GLN A 26 -7.51 -11.77 2.53
C GLN A 26 -6.07 -11.25 2.67
N LEU A 27 -5.09 -11.92 2.08
CA LEU A 27 -3.66 -11.64 2.31
C LEU A 27 -3.22 -10.19 2.07
N ILE A 28 -3.72 -9.58 0.99
CA ILE A 28 -3.41 -8.19 0.68
C ILE A 28 -4.07 -7.26 1.72
N GLU A 29 -5.30 -7.57 2.15
CA GLU A 29 -6.00 -6.78 3.15
C GLU A 29 -5.34 -6.91 4.53
N ASP A 30 -4.89 -8.11 4.89
CA ASP A 30 -4.15 -8.39 6.13
C ASP A 30 -2.81 -7.65 6.15
N GLU A 31 -2.03 -7.73 5.06
CA GLU A 31 -0.77 -6.99 4.93
C GLU A 31 -0.99 -5.49 5.15
N VAL A 32 -1.97 -4.91 4.43
CA VAL A 32 -2.31 -3.49 4.52
C VAL A 32 -2.77 -3.13 5.94
N TRP A 33 -3.57 -3.99 6.57
CA TRP A 33 -4.06 -3.76 7.92
C TRP A 33 -2.95 -3.82 8.97
N ILE A 34 -2.02 -4.77 8.87
CA ILE A 34 -0.86 -4.87 9.77
C ILE A 34 0.03 -3.63 9.59
N LYS A 35 0.37 -3.29 8.35
CA LYS A 35 1.15 -2.09 8.05
C LYS A 35 0.48 -0.81 8.55
N LYS A 36 -0.85 -0.68 8.41
CA LYS A 36 -1.63 0.45 8.94
C LYS A 36 -1.53 0.52 10.47
N ARG A 37 -1.64 -0.62 11.18
CA ARG A 37 -1.45 -0.66 12.64
C ARG A 37 -0.03 -0.26 13.06
N MET A 38 0.99 -0.73 12.35
CA MET A 38 2.37 -0.33 12.60
C MET A 38 2.54 1.16 12.38
N TYR A 39 2.09 1.67 11.24
CA TYR A 39 2.10 3.10 10.92
C TYR A 39 1.41 3.93 12.01
N SER A 40 0.20 3.56 12.45
CA SER A 40 -0.47 4.27 13.56
C SER A 40 0.33 4.25 14.87
N LYS A 41 0.97 3.13 15.21
CA LYS A 41 1.88 3.06 16.37
C LYS A 41 3.07 3.98 16.21
N LYS A 42 3.69 4.02 15.02
CA LYS A 42 4.79 4.95 14.72
C LYS A 42 4.39 6.38 15.05
N TYR A 43 3.25 6.88 14.58
CA TYR A 43 2.81 8.24 14.91
C TYR A 43 2.53 8.43 16.40
N LYS A 44 1.88 7.47 17.05
CA LYS A 44 1.53 7.57 18.47
C LYS A 44 2.76 7.69 19.39
N TYR A 45 3.86 7.05 19.01
CA TYR A 45 5.08 6.97 19.83
C TYR A 45 6.24 7.78 19.27
N ASP A 46 5.99 8.76 18.39
CA ASP A 46 7.03 9.56 17.73
C ASP A 46 8.14 8.71 17.09
N GLY A 47 7.71 7.62 16.46
CA GLY A 47 8.59 6.68 15.79
C GLY A 47 9.01 7.16 14.40
N LYS A 48 10.06 6.52 13.89
CA LYS A 48 10.60 6.74 12.55
C LYS A 48 10.51 5.46 11.72
N ARG A 49 10.37 5.61 10.41
CA ARG A 49 10.58 4.49 9.48
C ARG A 49 12.07 4.21 9.41
N VAL A 50 12.45 2.94 9.40
CA VAL A 50 13.86 2.53 9.44
C VAL A 50 14.13 1.51 8.37
N LYS A 51 15.39 1.46 7.91
CA LYS A 51 15.81 0.45 6.96
C LYS A 51 15.59 -0.95 7.55
N PRO A 52 15.13 -1.91 6.72
CA PRO A 52 15.03 -3.29 7.15
C PRO A 52 16.42 -3.86 7.47
N ASP A 53 16.46 -4.82 8.39
CA ASP A 53 17.67 -5.57 8.68
C ASP A 53 18.01 -6.46 7.46
N LYS A 54 19.28 -6.44 7.04
CA LYS A 54 19.76 -7.20 5.88
C LYS A 54 19.58 -8.71 6.03
N ARG A 55 19.46 -9.22 7.26
CA ARG A 55 19.18 -10.64 7.55
C ARG A 55 17.78 -11.06 7.10
N PHE A 56 16.84 -10.11 6.95
CA PHE A 56 15.46 -10.36 6.58
C PHE A 56 15.11 -9.65 5.25
N PRO A 57 15.55 -10.21 4.10
CA PRO A 57 15.35 -9.57 2.80
C PRO A 57 13.88 -9.39 2.42
N ASN A 58 12.99 -10.22 2.97
CA ASN A 58 11.54 -10.16 2.72
C ASN A 58 10.79 -9.23 3.68
N THR A 59 11.48 -8.24 4.27
CA THR A 59 10.85 -7.26 5.15
C THR A 59 9.98 -6.28 4.33
N LEU A 60 8.70 -6.25 4.64
CA LEU A 60 7.71 -5.41 3.97
C LEU A 60 7.61 -4.00 4.56
N TYR A 61 7.83 -3.87 5.87
CA TYR A 61 7.78 -2.59 6.57
C TYR A 61 8.59 -2.66 7.86
N SER A 62 9.32 -1.60 8.20
CA SER A 62 10.09 -1.54 9.44
C SER A 62 10.04 -0.13 10.04
N MET A 63 9.84 -0.06 11.35
CA MET A 63 9.81 1.19 12.10
C MET A 63 10.59 1.03 13.40
N SER A 64 11.13 2.12 13.93
CA SER A 64 11.57 2.18 15.32
C SER A 64 10.78 3.21 16.10
N THR A 65 10.49 2.90 17.37
CA THR A 65 9.85 3.82 18.31
C THR A 65 10.77 4.02 19.50
N PRO A 66 10.99 5.27 19.94
CA PRO A 66 11.72 5.52 21.18
C PRO A 66 11.04 4.84 22.37
N ARG A 67 11.85 4.44 23.34
CA ARG A 67 11.43 3.88 24.63
C ARG A 67 12.19 4.61 25.74
N THR A 68 11.87 4.31 27.00
CA THR A 68 12.61 4.78 28.18
C THR A 68 14.08 4.37 28.18
N ASN A 69 14.93 5.21 28.79
CA ASN A 69 16.36 4.96 29.06
C ASN A 69 17.21 4.74 27.79
N ASP A 70 17.14 5.65 26.82
CA ASP A 70 17.96 5.62 25.59
C ASP A 70 17.87 4.30 24.81
N THR A 71 16.72 3.63 24.88
CA THR A 71 16.43 2.44 24.08
C THR A 71 15.40 2.76 23.01
N GLU A 72 15.47 2.05 21.89
CA GLU A 72 14.43 2.06 20.87
C GLU A 72 13.96 0.63 20.57
N LEU A 73 12.68 0.49 20.28
CA LEU A 73 12.08 -0.74 19.81
C LEU A 73 11.95 -0.66 18.30
N GLN A 74 12.72 -1.47 17.59
CA GLN A 74 12.52 -1.71 16.16
C GLN A 74 11.52 -2.84 15.95
N MET A 75 10.59 -2.62 15.04
CA MET A 75 9.53 -3.56 14.68
C MET A 75 9.50 -3.71 13.17
N SER A 76 9.64 -4.95 12.69
CA SER A 76 9.72 -5.30 11.27
C SER A 76 8.67 -6.34 10.92
N LEU A 77 7.91 -6.09 9.86
CA LEU A 77 6.96 -7.04 9.27
C LEU A 77 7.68 -7.79 8.15
N ILE A 78 7.79 -9.10 8.29
CA ILE A 78 8.47 -9.99 7.35
C ILE A 78 7.42 -10.84 6.64
N LYS A 79 7.58 -11.00 5.32
CA LYS A 79 6.80 -11.95 4.52
C LYS A 79 7.52 -13.28 4.47
N ASN A 80 6.83 -14.33 4.88
CA ASN A 80 7.31 -15.70 4.80
C ASN A 80 6.80 -16.37 3.51
N GLU A 81 7.49 -17.42 3.09
CA GLU A 81 7.06 -18.28 1.98
C GLU A 81 6.07 -19.38 2.44
N SER A 82 5.89 -19.54 3.76
CA SER A 82 5.01 -20.56 4.34
C SER A 82 3.54 -20.24 4.13
N ILE A 83 2.75 -21.26 3.78
CA ILE A 83 1.30 -21.16 3.57
C ILE A 83 0.56 -20.89 4.89
N ASP A 84 1.03 -21.48 6.00
CA ASP A 84 0.37 -21.44 7.31
C ASP A 84 0.62 -20.12 8.06
N PHE A 85 1.79 -19.51 7.84
CA PHE A 85 2.24 -18.29 8.51
C PHE A 85 2.91 -17.36 7.51
N GLN A 86 2.11 -16.63 6.74
CA GLN A 86 2.61 -15.78 5.66
C GLN A 86 3.28 -14.50 6.14
N PHE A 87 3.00 -14.08 7.37
CA PHE A 87 3.61 -12.90 7.97
C PHE A 87 4.23 -13.24 9.31
N GLN A 88 5.37 -12.62 9.58
CA GLN A 88 6.06 -12.69 10.86
C GLN A 88 6.38 -11.28 11.34
N MET A 89 6.16 -11.02 12.62
CA MET A 89 6.65 -9.81 13.27
C MET A 89 7.98 -10.11 13.94
N HIS A 90 9.01 -9.38 13.55
CA HIS A 90 10.28 -9.33 14.23
C HIS A 90 10.36 -8.05 15.08
N LEU A 91 10.74 -8.21 16.33
CA LEU A 91 10.91 -7.13 17.30
C LEU A 91 12.34 -7.17 17.82
N LYS A 92 12.99 -6.01 17.85
CA LYS A 92 14.35 -5.87 18.33
C LYS A 92 14.46 -4.67 19.25
N ILE A 93 15.06 -4.85 20.41
CA ILE A 93 15.36 -3.75 21.33
C ILE A 93 16.84 -3.43 21.21
N GLN A 94 17.15 -2.16 20.96
CA GLN A 94 18.50 -1.71 20.73
C GLN A 94 18.72 -0.32 21.33
N PRO A 95 19.97 0.12 21.49
CA PRO A 95 20.27 1.48 21.91
C PRO A 95 19.69 2.50 20.91
N SER A 96 19.22 3.62 21.42
CA SER A 96 18.68 4.71 20.61
C SER A 96 19.72 5.20 19.60
N GLY A 97 19.27 5.53 18.39
CA GLY A 97 20.13 6.03 17.31
C GLY A 97 20.83 4.95 16.49
N THR A 98 20.66 3.67 16.82
CA THR A 98 21.24 2.57 16.02
C THR A 98 20.38 2.19 14.81
N ALA A 99 19.06 2.45 14.86
CA ALA A 99 18.17 2.25 13.73
C ALA A 99 18.39 3.33 12.67
N ILE A 100 18.80 2.89 11.49
CA ILE A 100 19.07 3.75 10.33
C ILE A 100 17.73 4.24 9.78
N PRO A 101 17.43 5.55 9.83
CA PRO A 101 16.19 6.09 9.31
C PRO A 101 16.10 5.85 7.81
N GLU A 102 14.89 5.55 7.34
CA GLU A 102 14.60 5.52 5.92
C GLU A 102 14.29 6.94 5.44
N ARG A 103 14.86 7.33 4.29
CA ARG A 103 14.75 8.71 3.78
C ARG A 103 13.32 9.10 3.43
N PHE A 104 12.52 8.12 3.00
CA PHE A 104 11.15 8.33 2.57
C PHE A 104 10.22 7.40 3.33
N ASP A 105 9.20 7.97 3.97
CA ASP A 105 8.09 7.17 4.45
C ASP A 105 7.02 7.08 3.37
N SER A 106 7.17 6.10 2.48
CA SER A 106 6.18 5.80 1.44
C SER A 106 4.89 5.18 1.98
N MET A 107 4.81 4.85 3.27
CA MET A 107 3.69 4.07 3.82
C MET A 107 2.36 4.82 3.67
N TYR A 108 2.36 6.14 3.87
CA TYR A 108 1.18 6.97 3.61
C TYR A 108 0.71 6.85 2.15
N TRP A 109 1.65 6.96 1.21
CA TRP A 109 1.36 6.87 -0.22
C TRP A 109 0.96 5.46 -0.66
N GLU A 110 1.58 4.42 -0.09
CA GLU A 110 1.18 3.03 -0.28
C GLU A 110 -0.26 2.81 0.17
N LEU A 111 -0.63 3.24 1.38
CA LEU A 111 -2.01 3.16 1.89
C LEU A 111 -2.98 3.94 1.01
N LYS A 112 -2.64 5.18 0.65
CA LYS A 112 -3.48 6.03 -0.21
C LYS A 112 -3.68 5.42 -1.59
N SER A 113 -2.63 4.83 -2.16
CA SER A 113 -2.71 4.14 -3.46
C SER A 113 -3.59 2.89 -3.38
N TRP A 114 -3.53 2.15 -2.27
CA TRP A 114 -4.38 0.99 -2.03
C TRP A 114 -5.85 1.39 -1.88
N GLU A 115 -6.15 2.42 -1.09
CA GLU A 115 -7.50 2.97 -0.95
C GLU A 115 -8.05 3.42 -2.30
N THR A 116 -7.23 4.10 -3.12
CA THR A 116 -7.60 4.50 -4.48
C THR A 116 -7.91 3.29 -5.36
N ARG A 117 -7.09 2.23 -5.33
CA ARG A 117 -7.35 0.99 -6.08
C ARG A 117 -8.64 0.32 -5.64
N LYS A 118 -8.92 0.28 -4.33
CA LYS A 118 -10.15 -0.28 -3.78
C LYS A 118 -11.37 0.51 -4.25
N MET A 119 -11.27 1.85 -4.30
CA MET A 119 -12.31 2.71 -4.87
C MET A 119 -12.48 2.53 -6.39
N CYS A 120 -11.42 2.24 -7.15
CA CYS A 120 -11.57 1.93 -8.58
C CYS A 120 -12.18 0.54 -8.83
N GLN A 121 -12.03 -0.38 -7.88
CA GLN A 121 -12.57 -1.74 -7.97
C GLN A 121 -14.05 -1.83 -7.53
N THR A 122 -14.63 -0.78 -6.94
CA THR A 122 -16.07 -0.80 -6.66
C THR A 122 -16.87 -0.74 -7.94
N VAL A 123 -17.96 -1.53 -7.96
CA VAL A 123 -18.89 -1.67 -9.09
C VAL A 123 -19.41 -0.30 -9.55
N GLU A 124 -19.66 0.62 -8.61
CA GLU A 124 -20.11 1.98 -8.92
C GLU A 124 -19.10 2.75 -9.77
N CYS A 125 -17.80 2.64 -9.47
CA CYS A 125 -16.75 3.33 -10.22
C CYS A 125 -16.63 2.75 -11.64
N GLN A 126 -16.73 1.43 -11.78
CA GLN A 126 -16.73 0.75 -13.08
C GLN A 126 -17.94 1.14 -13.93
N CYS A 127 -19.13 1.22 -13.33
CA CYS A 127 -20.34 1.67 -14.02
C CYS A 127 -20.23 3.14 -14.48
N ILE A 128 -19.78 4.04 -13.61
CA ILE A 128 -19.59 5.46 -13.96
C ILE A 128 -18.58 5.60 -15.10
N PHE A 129 -17.45 4.88 -15.02
CA PHE A 129 -16.43 4.90 -16.08
C PHE A 129 -16.98 4.35 -17.40
N GLY A 130 -17.77 3.28 -17.36
CA GLY A 130 -18.46 2.73 -18.52
C GLY A 130 -19.43 3.73 -19.16
N VAL A 131 -20.21 4.46 -18.35
CA VAL A 131 -21.14 5.49 -18.84
C VAL A 131 -20.40 6.64 -19.51
N ILE A 132 -19.31 7.13 -18.89
CA ILE A 132 -18.49 8.21 -19.46
C ILE A 132 -17.85 7.76 -20.79
N LEU A 133 -17.31 6.55 -20.84
CA LEU A 133 -16.72 5.98 -22.04
C LEU A 133 -17.77 5.87 -23.16
N PHE A 134 -18.96 5.38 -22.84
CA PHE A 134 -20.06 5.24 -23.80
C PHE A 134 -20.49 6.61 -24.35
N ALA A 135 -20.64 7.61 -23.48
CA ALA A 135 -20.96 8.98 -23.88
C ALA A 135 -19.89 9.58 -24.79
N PHE A 136 -18.61 9.35 -24.48
CA PHE A 136 -17.49 9.83 -25.30
C PHE A 136 -17.48 9.18 -26.70
N ILE A 137 -17.67 7.86 -26.77
CA ILE A 137 -17.79 7.14 -28.05
C ILE A 137 -18.96 7.68 -28.86
N TYR A 138 -20.11 7.91 -28.21
CA TYR A 138 -21.30 8.45 -28.87
C TYR A 138 -21.04 9.84 -29.49
N VAL A 139 -20.36 10.73 -28.76
CA VAL A 139 -19.96 12.06 -29.28
C VAL A 139 -19.01 11.92 -30.46
N LEU A 140 -18.02 11.03 -30.41
CA LEU A 140 -17.11 10.79 -31.53
C LEU A 140 -17.85 10.30 -32.78
N ILE A 141 -18.82 9.41 -32.62
CA ILE A 141 -19.65 8.92 -33.73
C ILE A 141 -20.45 10.07 -34.33
N LEU A 142 -21.10 10.89 -33.51
CA LEU A 142 -21.86 12.07 -33.95
C LEU A 142 -20.99 13.06 -34.73
N VAL A 143 -19.81 13.40 -34.22
CA VAL A 143 -18.85 14.28 -34.91
C VAL A 143 -18.45 13.66 -36.25
N SER A 144 -18.16 12.37 -36.29
CA SER A 144 -17.79 11.67 -37.54
C SER A 144 -18.91 11.71 -38.57
N ILE A 145 -20.17 11.51 -38.16
CA ILE A 145 -21.34 11.60 -39.03
C ILE A 145 -21.51 13.02 -39.58
N ILE A 146 -21.40 14.05 -38.72
CA ILE A 146 -21.53 15.46 -39.14
C ILE A 146 -20.43 15.82 -40.15
N SER A 147 -19.18 15.43 -39.88
CA SER A 147 -18.07 15.64 -40.81
C SER A 147 -18.29 14.95 -42.15
N PHE A 148 -18.82 13.72 -42.14
CA PHE A 148 -19.18 12.98 -43.35
C PHE A 148 -20.28 13.69 -44.15
N LEU A 149 -21.35 14.16 -43.49
CA LEU A 149 -22.43 14.91 -44.15
C LEU A 149 -21.94 16.22 -44.76
N MET A 150 -21.12 16.99 -44.03
CA MET A 150 -20.52 18.23 -44.54
C MET A 150 -19.59 17.99 -45.74
N TRP A 151 -18.95 16.81 -45.82
CA TRP A 151 -18.15 16.45 -46.98
C TRP A 151 -19.00 16.18 -48.23
N PHE A 152 -20.16 15.53 -48.06
CA PHE A 152 -21.12 15.30 -49.15
C PHE A 152 -21.78 16.58 -49.67
N ASP A 153 -22.04 17.55 -48.77
CA ASP A 153 -22.60 18.85 -49.15
C ASP A 153 -21.56 19.80 -49.77
N SER A 154 -20.29 19.40 -49.87
CA SER A 154 -19.25 20.21 -50.50
C SER A 154 -19.44 20.22 -52.03
N PRO A 155 -19.74 21.37 -52.66
CA PRO A 155 -20.01 21.47 -54.08
C PRO A 155 -18.70 21.42 -54.88
N SER A 156 -18.06 20.26 -54.92
CA SER A 156 -16.78 20.07 -55.61
C SER A 156 -16.70 18.77 -56.39
N VAL A 157 -17.76 18.43 -57.13
CA VAL A 157 -17.59 17.74 -58.42
C VAL A 157 -18.60 18.30 -59.43
N LYS A 158 -18.43 19.57 -59.81
CA LYS A 158 -18.85 19.97 -61.17
C LYS A 158 -17.85 19.32 -62.12
N LEU A 159 -18.18 18.10 -62.54
CA LEU A 159 -17.57 17.44 -63.69
C LEU A 159 -17.72 18.40 -64.88
N ASN A 160 -16.61 19.05 -65.25
CA ASN A 160 -16.48 19.64 -66.58
C ASN A 160 -16.42 18.47 -67.57
N VAL A 161 -17.57 18.17 -68.18
CA VAL A 161 -17.69 17.46 -69.45
C VAL A 161 -17.88 18.50 -70.53
#